data_AF-A0A6J4M7R8-F1
#
_entry.id   AF-A0A6J4M7R8-F1
#
_cell.length_a   1.000
_cell.length_b   1.000
_cell.length_c   1.000
_cell.angle_alpha   90.00
_cell.angle_beta   90.00
_cell.angle_gamma   90.00
#
_symmetry.space_group_name_H-M   'P 1'
#
loop_
_entity.id
_entity.type
_entity.pdbx_description
1 polymer ?
#
loop_
_entity_poly.entity_id
_entity_poly.type
_entity_poly.pdbx_seq_one_letter_code
_entity_poly.pdbx_strand_id
1 'polypeptide(L)'
;MNPNYLDFEQPIADLEAKIQELRHASHGSSVNVDAEVNTLRNKLRIRTAQIFRDLSAWQVSQLARHPARPYTHDYIRVMCDEYQELAGDRAFADDHAIIGGLARIDGRSVMIIGHQKGRDTKSKVKRNFGMPRPEGYRKALRLMKMAERFGLPLLTFIDTPGAYPGVGAEERGQSEAIARNLMEMAELKIPVICTVIGEGGSGGALALGVGDRTLMLEYSTYSVIS
;
A
#
# COMPACT_ATOMS: atom_id res chain seq x y z
N MET A 1 -21.47 -4.73 10.47
CA MET A 1 -20.26 -3.93 10.75
C MET A 1 -20.00 -3.04 9.55
N ASN A 2 -19.71 -1.76 9.78
CA ASN A 2 -19.22 -0.88 8.72
C ASN A 2 -17.82 -1.39 8.32
N PRO A 3 -17.57 -1.75 7.05
CA PRO A 3 -16.28 -2.31 6.61
C PRO A 3 -15.09 -1.35 6.74
N ASN A 4 -15.35 -0.11 7.20
CA ASN A 4 -14.35 0.94 7.39
C ASN A 4 -13.78 1.01 8.81
N TYR A 5 -14.26 0.21 9.77
CA TYR A 5 -13.73 0.20 11.13
C TYR A 5 -13.40 -1.22 11.57
N LEU A 6 -12.29 -1.36 12.27
CA LEU A 6 -11.92 -2.58 12.99
C LEU A 6 -12.62 -2.63 14.35
N ASP A 7 -12.69 -3.82 14.95
CA ASP A 7 -13.41 -4.04 16.21
C ASP A 7 -12.96 -3.09 17.33
N PHE A 8 -11.65 -2.82 17.43
CA PHE A 8 -11.10 -1.91 18.44
C PHE A 8 -11.31 -0.42 18.11
N GLU A 9 -11.75 -0.10 16.90
CA GLU A 9 -12.12 1.26 16.48
C GLU A 9 -13.61 1.54 16.70
N GLN A 10 -14.41 0.55 17.15
CA GLN A 10 -15.85 0.75 17.41
C GLN A 10 -16.15 1.96 18.32
N PRO A 11 -15.40 2.25 19.40
CA PRO A 11 -15.64 3.45 20.20
C PRO A 11 -15.44 4.76 19.44
N ILE A 12 -14.61 4.76 18.39
CA ILE A 12 -14.39 5.90 17.48
C ILE A 12 -15.61 6.04 16.56
N ALA A 13 -16.04 4.93 15.95
CA ALA A 13 -17.22 4.89 15.08
C ALA A 13 -18.49 5.40 15.79
N ASP A 14 -18.71 4.98 17.04
CA ASP A 14 -19.87 5.40 17.84
C ASP A 14 -19.87 6.91 18.13
N LEU A 15 -18.69 7.49 18.37
CA LEU A 15 -18.54 8.93 18.60
C LEU A 15 -18.75 9.71 17.30
N GLU A 16 -18.24 9.22 16.16
CA GLU A 16 -18.46 9.84 14.87
C GLU A 16 -19.93 9.79 14.46
N ALA A 17 -20.62 8.68 14.68
CA ALA A 17 -22.07 8.56 14.43
C ALA A 17 -22.86 9.61 15.23
N LYS A 18 -22.58 9.76 16.53
CA LYS A 18 -23.22 10.79 17.38
C LYS A 18 -22.97 12.21 16.90
N ILE A 19 -21.74 12.50 16.44
CA ILE A 19 -21.40 13.81 15.88
C ILE A 19 -22.20 14.08 14.60
N GLN A 20 -22.37 13.08 13.73
CA GLN A 20 -23.15 13.23 12.51
C GLN A 20 -24.64 13.42 12.81
N GLU A 21 -25.21 12.63 13.73
CA GLU A 21 -26.60 12.77 14.16
C GLU A 21 -26.93 14.17 14.68
N LEU A 22 -26.08 14.73 15.55
CA LEU A 22 -26.26 16.09 16.07
C LEU A 22 -26.19 17.16 14.97
N ARG A 23 -25.29 16.99 14.00
CA ARG A 23 -25.15 17.94 12.88
C ARG A 23 -26.36 17.87 11.94
N HIS A 24 -26.92 16.69 11.72
CA HIS A 24 -28.17 16.53 10.97
C HIS A 24 -29.38 17.10 11.71
N ALA A 25 -29.49 16.91 13.02
CA ALA A 25 -30.57 17.47 13.83
C ALA A 25 -30.57 19.01 13.87
N SER A 26 -29.39 19.64 13.78
CA SER A 26 -29.25 21.10 13.74
C SER A 26 -29.81 21.75 12.47
N HIS A 27 -29.93 21.01 11.36
CA HIS A 27 -30.35 21.58 10.08
C HIS A 27 -31.85 21.91 9.98
N GLY A 28 -32.61 21.80 11.07
CA GLY A 28 -34.04 22.17 11.13
C GLY A 28 -34.49 22.82 12.44
N SER A 29 -33.58 23.17 13.36
CA SER A 29 -33.93 23.67 14.70
C SER A 29 -33.05 24.86 15.08
N SER A 30 -33.59 25.86 15.79
CA SER A 30 -32.85 27.02 16.32
C SER A 30 -31.90 26.69 17.49
N VAL A 31 -31.57 25.41 17.68
CA VAL A 31 -30.77 24.90 18.80
C VAL A 31 -29.29 24.96 18.41
N ASN A 32 -28.50 25.70 19.18
CA ASN A 32 -27.05 25.77 19.01
C ASN A 32 -26.39 24.49 19.54
N VAL A 33 -26.12 23.53 18.65
CA VAL A 33 -25.43 22.27 18.97
C VAL A 33 -23.90 22.35 18.82
N ASP A 34 -23.34 23.50 18.44
CA ASP A 34 -21.91 23.61 18.13
C ASP A 34 -21.03 23.32 19.34
N ALA A 35 -21.45 23.74 20.53
CA ALA A 35 -20.73 23.47 21.78
C ALA A 35 -20.66 21.97 22.09
N GLU A 36 -21.74 21.23 21.85
CA GLU A 36 -21.81 19.80 22.08
C GLU A 36 -21.02 19.02 21.01
N VAL A 37 -21.13 19.43 19.74
CA VAL A 37 -20.31 18.87 18.65
C VAL A 37 -18.82 19.06 18.92
N ASN A 38 -18.40 20.23 19.39
CA ASN A 38 -17.00 20.49 19.73
C ASN A 38 -16.53 19.64 20.92
N THR A 39 -17.39 19.42 21.92
CA THR A 39 -17.11 18.54 23.06
C THR A 39 -16.91 17.09 22.59
N LEU A 40 -17.79 16.59 21.72
CA LEU A 40 -17.68 15.24 21.16
C LEU A 40 -16.46 15.08 20.25
N ARG A 41 -16.12 16.09 19.44
CA ARG A 41 -14.89 16.10 18.63
C ARG A 41 -13.63 16.01 19.49
N ASN A 42 -13.59 16.74 20.61
CA ASN A 42 -12.48 16.65 21.56
C ASN A 42 -12.40 15.26 22.20
N LYS A 43 -13.55 14.69 22.58
CA LYS A 43 -13.63 13.32 23.12
C LYS A 43 -13.16 12.28 22.10
N LEU A 44 -13.59 12.42 20.84
CA LEU A 44 -13.15 11.59 19.71
C LEU A 44 -11.63 11.64 19.57
N ARG A 45 -11.05 12.85 19.48
CA ARG A 45 -9.59 13.03 19.36
C ARG A 45 -8.82 12.36 20.49
N ILE A 46 -9.23 12.57 21.74
CA ILE A 46 -8.58 11.96 22.91
C ILE A 46 -8.71 10.44 22.87
N ARG A 47 -9.90 9.93 22.55
CA ARG A 47 -10.15 8.48 22.54
C ARG A 47 -9.38 7.77 21.43
N THR A 48 -9.34 8.35 20.23
CA THR A 48 -8.51 7.85 19.13
C THR A 48 -7.04 7.80 19.54
N ALA A 49 -6.50 8.87 20.13
CA ALA A 49 -5.10 8.89 20.57
C ALA A 49 -4.80 7.83 21.65
N GLN A 50 -5.73 7.57 22.56
CA GLN A 50 -5.58 6.50 23.56
C GLN A 50 -5.57 5.11 22.91
N ILE A 51 -6.53 4.82 22.02
CA ILE A 51 -6.64 3.52 21.34
C ILE A 51 -5.37 3.24 20.52
N PHE A 52 -4.90 4.22 19.75
CA PHE A 52 -3.75 4.04 18.86
C PHE A 52 -2.40 4.01 19.60
N ARG A 53 -2.31 4.57 20.81
CA ARG A 53 -1.10 4.48 21.65
C ARG A 53 -0.85 3.07 22.17
N ASP A 54 -1.92 2.34 22.49
CA ASP A 54 -1.86 1.06 23.20
C ASP A 54 -2.18 -0.13 22.27
N LEU A 55 -1.90 0.00 20.97
CA LEU A 55 -2.17 -1.08 20.00
C LEU A 55 -1.27 -2.28 20.25
N SER A 56 -1.89 -3.45 20.34
CA SER A 56 -1.17 -4.73 20.29
C SER A 56 -0.59 -5.00 18.89
N ALA A 57 0.42 -5.86 18.82
CA ALA A 57 1.01 -6.29 17.55
C ALA A 57 -0.03 -6.86 16.57
N TRP A 58 -1.04 -7.58 17.09
CA TRP A 58 -2.14 -8.09 16.27
C TRP A 58 -3.02 -6.97 15.70
N GLN A 59 -3.36 -5.96 16.49
CA GLN A 59 -4.14 -4.81 16.02
C GLN A 59 -3.37 -4.00 14.98
N VAL A 60 -2.05 -3.86 15.12
CA VAL A 60 -1.20 -3.28 14.07
C VAL A 60 -1.25 -4.09 12.77
N SER A 61 -1.24 -5.42 12.85
CA SER A 61 -1.42 -6.28 11.68
C SER A 61 -2.80 -6.10 11.03
N GLN A 62 -3.86 -5.93 11.83
CA GLN A 62 -5.19 -5.59 11.31
C GLN A 62 -5.19 -4.22 10.60
N LEU A 63 -4.48 -3.21 11.12
CA LEU A 63 -4.32 -1.91 10.45
C LEU A 63 -3.50 -1.99 9.15
N ALA A 64 -2.48 -2.84 9.09
CA ALA A 64 -1.73 -3.11 7.86
C ALA A 64 -2.63 -3.73 6.78
N ARG A 65 -3.65 -4.47 7.19
CA ARG A 65 -4.68 -5.13 6.35
C ARG A 65 -5.96 -4.32 6.20
N HIS A 66 -6.01 -3.10 6.72
CA HIS A 66 -7.25 -2.32 6.79
C HIS A 66 -7.86 -2.14 5.40
N PRO A 67 -9.17 -2.41 5.19
CA PRO A 67 -9.79 -2.33 3.86
C PRO A 67 -9.69 -0.95 3.18
N ALA A 68 -9.63 0.11 3.99
CA ALA A 68 -9.48 1.48 3.52
C ALA A 68 -8.02 1.95 3.44
N ARG A 69 -7.03 1.10 3.78
CA ARG A 69 -5.62 1.47 3.74
C ARG A 69 -5.22 1.98 2.35
N PRO A 70 -4.45 3.08 2.24
CA PRO A 70 -3.97 3.56 0.95
C PRO A 70 -3.03 2.54 0.28
N TYR A 71 -3.25 2.32 -1.01
CA TYR A 71 -2.39 1.49 -1.87
C TYR A 71 -1.48 2.36 -2.73
N THR A 72 -0.57 1.75 -3.50
CA THR A 72 0.44 2.45 -4.31
C THR A 72 -0.14 3.59 -5.17
N HIS A 73 -1.24 3.36 -5.91
CA HIS A 73 -1.88 4.42 -6.69
C HIS A 73 -2.37 5.61 -5.86
N ASP A 74 -2.82 5.39 -4.61
CA ASP A 74 -3.30 6.47 -3.75
C ASP A 74 -2.15 7.41 -3.37
N TYR A 75 -0.97 6.86 -3.09
CA TYR A 75 0.23 7.66 -2.84
C TYR A 75 0.67 8.41 -4.09
N ILE A 76 0.82 7.71 -5.23
CA ILE A 76 1.21 8.32 -6.51
C ILE A 76 0.31 9.52 -6.84
N ARG A 77 -1.01 9.38 -6.66
CA ARG A 77 -1.98 10.44 -6.97
C ARG A 77 -1.78 11.71 -6.13
N VAL A 78 -1.25 11.57 -4.91
CA VAL A 78 -1.08 12.69 -3.97
C VAL A 78 0.33 13.28 -4.06
N MET A 79 1.35 12.46 -4.32
CA MET A 79 2.76 12.87 -4.21
C MET A 79 3.46 13.09 -5.55
N CYS A 80 2.84 12.72 -6.67
CA CYS A 80 3.48 12.76 -7.99
C CYS A 80 2.68 13.54 -9.03
N ASP A 81 3.42 14.16 -9.92
CA ASP A 81 2.93 14.73 -11.17
C ASP A 81 3.28 13.81 -12.35
N GLU A 82 2.56 13.95 -13.47
CA GLU A 82 2.89 13.31 -14.75
C GLU A 82 3.11 11.78 -14.67
N TYR A 83 2.37 11.07 -13.82
CA TYR A 83 2.51 9.62 -13.71
C TYR A 83 2.03 8.90 -15.00
N GLN A 84 2.95 8.19 -15.64
CA GLN A 84 2.70 7.36 -16.80
C GLN A 84 3.00 5.89 -16.46
N GLU A 85 1.94 5.11 -16.27
CA GLU A 85 2.05 3.67 -16.02
C GLU A 85 2.56 2.94 -17.27
N LEU A 86 3.43 1.94 -17.06
CA LEU A 86 4.08 1.12 -18.08
C LEU A 86 3.77 -0.36 -17.85
N ALA A 87 3.23 -1.02 -18.87
CA ALA A 87 2.73 -2.39 -18.78
C ALA A 87 3.70 -3.47 -19.31
N GLY A 88 3.50 -4.71 -18.85
CA GLY A 88 4.06 -5.93 -19.43
C GLY A 88 5.51 -6.25 -19.08
N ASP A 89 5.87 -7.53 -19.09
CA ASP A 89 7.23 -8.04 -18.89
C ASP A 89 8.03 -8.26 -20.19
N ARG A 90 7.36 -8.19 -21.35
CA ARG A 90 7.87 -8.48 -22.71
C ARG A 90 8.09 -9.97 -23.01
N ALA A 91 7.62 -10.87 -22.16
CA ALA A 91 7.80 -12.32 -22.33
C ALA A 91 6.48 -13.09 -22.19
N PHE A 92 5.65 -12.75 -21.21
CA PHE A 92 4.45 -13.51 -20.89
C PHE A 92 3.20 -12.65 -20.79
N ALA A 93 3.16 -11.70 -19.84
CA ALA A 93 1.95 -10.93 -19.58
C ALA A 93 2.22 -9.60 -18.85
N ASP A 94 1.15 -8.81 -18.68
CA ASP A 94 1.10 -7.71 -17.73
C ASP A 94 0.40 -8.16 -16.44
N ASP A 95 1.16 -8.32 -15.35
CA ASP A 95 0.60 -8.63 -14.05
C ASP A 95 0.07 -7.39 -13.34
N HIS A 96 -1.24 -7.33 -13.08
CA HIS A 96 -1.88 -6.18 -12.45
C HIS A 96 -1.68 -6.09 -10.92
N ALA A 97 -1.07 -7.11 -10.29
CA ALA A 97 -0.65 -7.06 -8.88
C ALA A 97 0.58 -6.17 -8.67
N ILE A 98 1.37 -5.93 -9.72
CA ILE A 98 2.45 -4.95 -9.74
C ILE A 98 2.05 -3.82 -10.67
N ILE A 99 2.25 -2.58 -10.23
CA ILE A 99 2.19 -1.41 -11.10
C ILE A 99 3.55 -0.74 -11.14
N GLY A 100 3.81 0.04 -12.18
CA GLY A 100 4.98 0.89 -12.19
C GLY A 100 5.04 1.78 -13.41
N GLY A 101 5.79 2.85 -13.30
CA GLY A 101 5.79 3.91 -14.29
C GLY A 101 6.73 5.06 -13.96
N LEU A 102 6.85 5.95 -14.94
CA LEU A 102 7.58 7.20 -14.78
C LEU A 102 6.68 8.22 -14.10
N ALA A 103 7.25 9.04 -13.21
CA ALA A 103 6.55 10.13 -12.56
C ALA A 103 7.51 11.30 -12.31
N ARG A 104 6.97 12.42 -11.83
CA ARG A 104 7.76 13.53 -11.28
C ARG A 104 7.39 13.78 -9.82
N ILE A 105 8.37 14.11 -9.01
CA ILE A 105 8.22 14.62 -7.64
C ILE A 105 9.03 15.90 -7.56
N ASP A 106 8.39 17.04 -7.28
CA ASP A 106 9.02 18.37 -7.25
C ASP A 106 9.88 18.64 -8.50
N GLY A 107 9.37 18.26 -9.67
CA GLY A 107 10.05 18.39 -10.96
C GLY A 107 11.14 17.35 -11.26
N ARG A 108 11.52 16.49 -10.31
CA ARG A 108 12.50 15.41 -10.50
C ARG A 108 11.84 14.15 -11.03
N SER A 109 12.32 13.65 -12.18
CA SER A 109 11.86 12.38 -12.75
C SER A 109 12.29 11.19 -11.90
N VAL A 110 11.36 10.28 -11.65
CA VAL A 110 11.56 9.05 -10.86
C VAL A 110 10.89 7.86 -11.54
N MET A 111 11.40 6.66 -11.27
CA MET A 111 10.69 5.41 -11.53
C MET A 111 9.98 4.97 -10.25
N ILE A 112 8.70 4.64 -10.36
CA ILE A 112 7.91 4.11 -9.25
C ILE A 112 7.48 2.68 -9.60
N ILE A 113 7.61 1.76 -8.66
CA ILE A 113 7.12 0.38 -8.78
C ILE A 113 6.44 0.00 -7.48
N GLY A 114 5.31 -0.68 -7.51
CA GLY A 114 4.71 -1.14 -6.26
C GLY A 114 3.68 -2.22 -6.42
N HIS A 115 3.36 -2.85 -5.30
CA HIS A 115 2.25 -3.76 -5.21
C HIS A 115 0.94 -2.97 -5.27
N GLN A 116 -0.05 -3.51 -5.95
CA GLN A 116 -1.35 -2.87 -6.06
C GLN A 116 -2.45 -3.86 -5.74
N LYS A 117 -3.12 -3.63 -4.61
CA LYS A 117 -4.35 -4.32 -4.23
C LYS A 117 -5.57 -3.69 -4.89
N GLY A 118 -6.74 -4.33 -4.70
CA GLY A 118 -8.04 -3.81 -5.13
C GLY A 118 -8.90 -3.35 -3.95
N ARG A 119 -9.79 -2.38 -4.18
CA ARG A 119 -10.75 -1.89 -3.17
C ARG A 119 -12.02 -2.73 -3.18
N ASP A 120 -12.63 -2.89 -4.34
CA ASP A 120 -13.81 -3.73 -4.58
C ASP A 120 -13.42 -5.16 -5.00
N THR A 121 -14.38 -6.08 -4.97
CA THR A 121 -14.17 -7.49 -5.31
C THR A 121 -13.61 -7.69 -6.73
N LYS A 122 -14.11 -6.94 -7.71
CA LYS A 122 -13.67 -7.07 -9.11
C LYS A 122 -12.22 -6.62 -9.26
N SER A 123 -11.84 -5.49 -8.65
CA SER A 123 -10.45 -5.03 -8.67
C SER A 123 -9.51 -5.93 -7.87
N LYS A 124 -9.97 -6.49 -6.74
CA LYS A 124 -9.19 -7.47 -5.95
C LYS A 124 -8.86 -8.72 -6.77
N VAL A 125 -9.85 -9.29 -7.46
CA VAL A 125 -9.64 -10.45 -8.33
C VAL A 125 -8.71 -10.10 -9.50
N LYS A 126 -8.93 -8.96 -10.17
CA LYS A 126 -8.07 -8.51 -11.29
C LYS A 126 -6.60 -8.39 -10.87
N ARG A 127 -6.36 -7.85 -9.68
CA ARG A 127 -5.02 -7.59 -9.16
C ARG A 127 -4.50 -8.69 -8.24
N ASN A 128 -5.16 -9.84 -8.24
CA ASN A 128 -4.81 -10.99 -7.43
C ASN A 128 -4.52 -10.64 -5.96
N PHE A 129 -5.31 -9.74 -5.38
CA PHE A 129 -5.16 -9.24 -4.01
C PHE A 129 -3.75 -8.65 -3.70
N GLY A 130 -3.05 -8.16 -4.72
CA GLY A 130 -1.69 -7.66 -4.60
C GLY A 130 -0.64 -8.76 -4.47
N MET A 131 -0.95 -10.02 -4.80
CA MET A 131 -0.01 -11.14 -4.83
C MET A 131 0.54 -11.34 -6.25
N PRO A 132 1.79 -10.96 -6.54
CA PRO A 132 2.35 -11.06 -7.88
C PRO A 132 2.63 -12.49 -8.30
N ARG A 133 2.49 -12.74 -9.59
CA ARG A 133 2.99 -13.89 -10.34
C ARG A 133 4.40 -13.58 -10.88
N PRO A 134 5.12 -14.56 -11.45
CA PRO A 134 6.50 -14.36 -11.88
C PRO A 134 6.65 -13.23 -12.90
N GLU A 135 5.71 -13.12 -13.85
CA GLU A 135 5.62 -12.03 -14.82
C GLU A 135 5.55 -10.63 -14.17
N GLY A 136 4.99 -10.49 -12.97
CA GLY A 136 4.97 -9.24 -12.22
C GLY A 136 6.35 -8.81 -11.72
N TYR A 137 7.13 -9.75 -11.19
CA TYR A 137 8.51 -9.48 -10.78
C TYR A 137 9.42 -9.21 -11.97
N ARG A 138 9.25 -9.92 -13.09
CA ARG A 138 9.97 -9.65 -14.34
C ARG A 138 9.63 -8.28 -14.92
N LYS A 139 8.35 -7.87 -14.88
CA LYS A 139 7.94 -6.51 -15.23
C LYS A 139 8.62 -5.48 -14.32
N ALA A 140 8.65 -5.71 -13.00
CA ALA A 140 9.34 -4.83 -12.07
C ALA A 140 10.82 -4.69 -12.42
N LEU A 141 11.54 -5.80 -12.63
CA LEU A 141 12.95 -5.78 -13.00
C LEU A 141 13.20 -5.03 -14.32
N ARG A 142 12.35 -5.22 -15.33
CA ARG A 142 12.42 -4.47 -16.59
C ARG A 142 12.35 -2.96 -16.35
N LEU A 143 11.46 -2.51 -15.46
CA LEU A 143 11.32 -1.10 -15.10
C LEU A 143 12.52 -0.60 -14.27
N MET A 144 13.06 -1.41 -13.36
CA MET A 144 14.28 -1.08 -12.61
C MET A 144 15.48 -0.87 -13.54
N LYS A 145 15.69 -1.76 -14.51
CA LYS A 145 16.76 -1.63 -15.51
C LYS A 145 16.54 -0.43 -16.45
N MET A 146 15.28 -0.07 -16.72
CA MET A 146 14.98 1.17 -17.43
C MET A 146 15.35 2.40 -16.60
N ALA A 147 15.00 2.41 -15.31
CA ALA A 147 15.38 3.50 -14.40
C ALA A 147 16.90 3.67 -14.34
N GLU A 148 17.64 2.58 -14.19
CA GLU A 148 19.11 2.57 -14.18
C GLU A 148 19.70 3.13 -15.47
N ARG A 149 19.20 2.69 -16.63
CA ARG A 149 19.66 3.16 -17.95
C ARG A 149 19.56 4.68 -18.10
N PHE A 150 18.56 5.29 -17.50
CA PHE A 150 18.32 6.74 -17.57
C PHE A 150 18.74 7.49 -16.30
N GLY A 151 19.41 6.83 -15.35
CA GLY A 151 19.86 7.45 -14.09
C GLY A 151 18.74 7.96 -13.20
N LEU A 152 17.54 7.37 -13.28
CA LEU A 152 16.37 7.78 -12.51
C LEU A 152 16.40 7.14 -11.12
N PRO A 153 16.13 7.89 -10.03
CA PRO A 153 15.88 7.28 -8.73
C PRO A 153 14.68 6.33 -8.79
N LEU A 154 14.77 5.23 -8.05
CA LEU A 154 13.73 4.22 -7.94
C LEU A 154 13.05 4.30 -6.57
N LEU A 155 11.72 4.40 -6.59
CA LEU A 155 10.88 4.27 -5.39
C LEU A 155 10.06 2.98 -5.50
N THR A 156 10.16 2.12 -4.48
CA THR A 156 9.32 0.92 -4.39
C THR A 156 8.30 1.01 -3.26
N PHE A 157 7.07 0.56 -3.54
CA PHE A 157 5.97 0.50 -2.57
C PHE A 157 5.55 -0.94 -2.30
N ILE A 158 5.78 -1.38 -1.06
CA ILE A 158 5.58 -2.77 -0.62
C ILE A 158 4.24 -2.89 0.11
N ASP A 159 3.34 -3.67 -0.47
CA ASP A 159 2.02 -3.99 0.11
C ASP A 159 1.46 -5.28 -0.49
N THR A 160 1.98 -6.41 -0.04
CA THR A 160 1.58 -7.73 -0.48
C THR A 160 1.47 -8.71 0.68
N PRO A 161 0.44 -9.59 0.68
CA PRO A 161 0.42 -10.76 1.55
C PRO A 161 1.58 -11.74 1.23
N GLY A 162 2.14 -11.67 0.02
CA GLY A 162 3.21 -12.53 -0.47
C GLY A 162 3.10 -12.78 -1.97
N ALA A 163 4.07 -13.51 -2.50
CA ALA A 163 4.01 -13.99 -3.88
C ALA A 163 2.85 -14.97 -4.06
N TYR A 164 2.21 -14.97 -5.23
CA TYR A 164 1.08 -15.87 -5.48
C TYR A 164 1.51 -17.35 -5.48
N PRO A 165 0.95 -18.20 -4.59
CA PRO A 165 1.36 -19.60 -4.45
C PRO A 165 0.48 -20.52 -5.31
N GLY A 166 0.56 -20.39 -6.63
CA GLY A 166 -0.28 -21.15 -7.58
C GLY A 166 0.52 -21.96 -8.59
N VAL A 167 -0.08 -23.04 -9.11
CA VAL A 167 0.56 -23.95 -10.09
C VAL A 167 1.20 -23.21 -11.26
N GLY A 168 0.46 -22.31 -11.91
CA GLY A 168 1.00 -21.54 -13.01
C GLY A 168 2.14 -20.60 -12.61
N ALA A 169 2.20 -20.13 -11.36
CA ALA A 169 3.34 -19.35 -10.88
C ALA A 169 4.59 -20.22 -10.74
N GLU A 170 4.45 -21.44 -10.23
CA GLU A 170 5.54 -22.41 -10.13
C GLU A 170 6.05 -22.83 -11.52
N GLU A 171 5.15 -23.20 -12.44
CA GLU A 171 5.49 -23.57 -13.83
C GLU A 171 6.26 -22.46 -14.56
N ARG A 172 6.02 -21.19 -14.19
CA ARG A 172 6.66 -20.02 -14.78
C ARG A 172 7.84 -19.48 -13.97
N GLY A 173 8.26 -20.19 -12.91
CA GLY A 173 9.46 -19.88 -12.15
C GLY A 173 9.29 -18.73 -11.13
N GLN A 174 8.36 -18.85 -10.19
CA GLN A 174 8.16 -17.88 -9.11
C GLN A 174 9.43 -17.66 -8.28
N SER A 175 10.11 -18.74 -7.91
CA SER A 175 11.38 -18.65 -7.17
C SER A 175 12.48 -17.96 -7.97
N GLU A 176 12.60 -18.26 -9.27
CA GLU A 176 13.59 -17.65 -10.16
C GLU A 176 13.33 -16.15 -10.31
N ALA A 177 12.09 -15.75 -10.57
CA ALA A 177 11.75 -14.35 -10.76
C ALA A 177 12.03 -13.51 -9.51
N ILE A 178 11.74 -14.04 -8.31
CA ILE A 178 12.09 -13.40 -7.04
C ILE A 178 13.61 -13.34 -6.88
N ALA A 179 14.32 -14.47 -7.00
CA ALA A 179 15.77 -14.53 -6.81
C ALA A 179 16.53 -13.62 -7.77
N ARG A 180 16.09 -13.55 -9.04
CA ARG A 180 16.65 -12.68 -10.06
C ARG A 180 16.49 -11.22 -9.68
N ASN A 181 15.32 -10.82 -9.19
CA ASN A 181 15.12 -9.46 -8.70
C ASN A 181 16.08 -9.12 -7.55
N LEU A 182 16.23 -10.00 -6.56
CA LEU A 182 17.13 -9.76 -5.43
C LEU A 182 18.57 -9.51 -5.88
N MET A 183 19.07 -10.37 -6.77
CA MET A 183 20.43 -10.27 -7.32
C MET A 183 20.62 -8.99 -8.13
N GLU A 184 19.69 -8.68 -9.03
CA GLU A 184 19.82 -7.53 -9.94
C GLU A 184 19.60 -6.20 -9.22
N MET A 185 18.71 -6.16 -8.21
CA MET A 185 18.51 -4.98 -7.38
C MET A 185 19.75 -4.63 -6.56
N ALA A 186 20.48 -5.64 -6.07
CA ALA A 186 21.72 -5.44 -5.31
C ALA A 186 22.84 -4.78 -6.13
N GLU A 187 22.75 -4.86 -7.47
CA GLU A 187 23.76 -4.31 -8.37
C GLU A 187 23.40 -2.94 -8.96
N LEU A 188 22.16 -2.46 -8.76
CA LEU A 188 21.65 -1.21 -9.35
C LEU A 188 22.57 -0.02 -9.01
N LYS A 189 22.86 0.81 -10.02
CA LYS A 189 23.71 2.02 -9.89
C LYS A 189 22.91 3.32 -9.75
N ILE A 190 21.69 3.22 -9.24
CA ILE A 190 20.78 4.34 -8.98
C ILE A 190 20.30 4.30 -7.53
N PRO A 191 19.89 5.43 -6.93
CA PRO A 191 19.29 5.42 -5.61
C PRO A 191 17.98 4.63 -5.59
N VAL A 192 17.84 3.71 -4.63
CA VAL A 192 16.64 2.89 -4.42
C VAL A 192 16.09 3.11 -3.01
N ILE A 193 14.85 3.59 -2.92
CA ILE A 193 14.13 3.75 -1.65
C ILE A 193 12.94 2.80 -1.65
N CYS A 194 12.93 1.86 -0.72
CA CYS A 194 11.85 0.90 -0.52
C CYS A 194 10.97 1.34 0.65
N THR A 195 9.66 1.37 0.46
CA THR A 195 8.71 1.75 1.51
C THR A 195 7.65 0.69 1.70
N VAL A 196 7.58 0.09 2.89
CA VAL A 196 6.47 -0.79 3.28
C VAL A 196 5.28 0.08 3.66
N ILE A 197 4.31 0.15 2.76
CA ILE A 197 3.10 0.94 2.93
C ILE A 197 1.93 0.13 3.48
N GLY A 198 2.01 -1.20 3.49
CA GLY A 198 0.98 -2.08 4.05
C GLY A 198 1.57 -3.37 4.60
N GLU A 199 1.33 -4.48 3.90
CA GLU A 199 1.90 -5.78 4.27
C GLU A 199 3.23 -6.04 3.54
N GLY A 200 4.25 -6.45 4.27
CA GLY A 200 5.53 -6.93 3.75
C GLY A 200 5.62 -8.45 3.84
N GLY A 201 4.88 -9.16 2.99
CA GLY A 201 4.82 -10.63 2.99
C GLY A 201 6.04 -11.31 2.34
N SER A 202 6.95 -11.81 3.18
CA SER A 202 8.01 -12.77 2.82
C SER A 202 8.85 -12.37 1.59
N GLY A 203 9.32 -13.36 0.83
CA GLY A 203 10.13 -13.17 -0.39
C GLY A 203 9.40 -12.40 -1.49
N GLY A 204 8.07 -12.42 -1.53
CA GLY A 204 7.30 -11.65 -2.50
C GLY A 204 7.42 -10.14 -2.28
N ALA A 205 7.37 -9.70 -1.03
CA ALA A 205 7.68 -8.32 -0.66
C ALA A 205 9.16 -7.98 -0.90
N LEU A 206 10.07 -8.88 -0.50
CA LEU A 206 11.52 -8.68 -0.61
C LEU A 206 11.99 -8.54 -2.08
N ALA A 207 11.27 -9.12 -3.03
CA ALA A 207 11.55 -8.99 -4.47
C ALA A 207 11.48 -7.54 -4.99
N LEU A 208 10.92 -6.60 -4.21
CA LEU A 208 10.97 -5.15 -4.44
C LEU A 208 11.65 -4.38 -3.28
N GLY A 209 12.27 -5.09 -2.34
CA GLY A 209 12.70 -4.55 -1.05
C GLY A 209 14.21 -4.43 -0.84
N VAL A 210 15.02 -4.68 -1.88
CA VAL A 210 16.47 -4.49 -1.83
C VAL A 210 16.80 -3.07 -2.28
N GLY A 211 17.05 -2.16 -1.33
CA GLY A 211 17.35 -0.77 -1.63
C GLY A 211 18.32 -0.12 -0.64
N ASP A 212 18.76 1.09 -0.95
CA ASP A 212 19.68 1.88 -0.11
C ASP A 212 19.03 2.35 1.20
N ARG A 213 17.70 2.53 1.16
CA ARG A 213 16.89 2.92 2.32
C ARG A 213 15.60 2.11 2.32
N THR A 214 15.31 1.51 3.47
CA THR A 214 14.05 0.82 3.71
C THR A 214 13.26 1.57 4.77
N LEU A 215 12.11 2.08 4.38
CA LEU A 215 11.15 2.79 5.21
C LEU A 215 9.96 1.88 5.52
N MET A 216 9.35 2.08 6.68
CA MET A 216 8.13 1.38 7.08
C MET A 216 7.17 2.39 7.66
N LEU A 217 5.91 2.36 7.22
CA LEU A 217 4.87 3.15 7.89
C LEU A 217 4.60 2.57 9.28
N GLU A 218 4.24 3.43 10.23
CA GLU A 218 4.06 3.07 11.65
C GLU A 218 3.19 1.82 11.86
N TYR A 219 2.12 1.67 11.06
CA TYR A 219 1.21 0.53 11.12
C TYR A 219 1.33 -0.41 9.91
N SER A 220 2.52 -0.52 9.32
CA SER A 220 2.86 -1.57 8.36
C SER A 220 3.47 -2.78 9.05
N THR A 221 3.52 -3.92 8.38
CA THR A 221 4.15 -5.15 8.89
C THR A 221 5.17 -5.68 7.90
N TYR A 222 6.22 -6.35 8.38
CA TYR A 222 7.18 -7.05 7.52
C TYR A 222 7.57 -8.36 8.20
N SER A 223 7.34 -9.49 7.54
CA SER A 223 7.57 -10.82 8.12
C SER A 223 8.03 -11.83 7.08
N VAL A 224 8.81 -12.82 7.53
CA VAL A 224 9.22 -13.98 6.71
C VAL A 224 8.05 -14.93 6.41
N ILE A 225 7.02 -14.92 7.26
CA ILE A 225 5.82 -15.77 7.13
C ILE A 225 4.59 -15.07 7.73
N SER A 226 3.41 -15.38 7.21
CA SER A 226 2.12 -14.86 7.68
C SER A 226 1.53 -15.68 8.82
#